data_AF-A0A6V7WVA0-F1
#
_entry.id   AF-A0A6V7WVA0-F1
#
_cell.length_a   1.000
_cell.length_b   1.000
_cell.length_c   1.000
_cell.angle_alpha   90.00
_cell.angle_beta   90.00
_cell.angle_gamma   90.00
#
_symmetry.space_group_name_H-M   'P 1'
#
loop_
_entity.id
_entity.type
_entity.pdbx_description
1 polymer ?
#
loop_
_entity_poly.entity_id
_entity_poly.type
_entity_poly.pdbx_seq_one_letter_code
_entity_poly.pdbx_strand_id
1 'polypeptide(L)'
;MSRYETDVLKEFLGSTGDPLLTTVLLRARDGGSMHRLRWLNASVNLHSLLHLNISADLDGEESLNSQLTRLHAGKRPSNSLNLTYPISRVNGFDLHLERNFYGVRLRNNNETRNKEDPEVSQLSKFTNIEHIEAIMMTFRADISHPKDEEKMANWEMRVYEFSQKQFNNSLIEMLVLGSEIVDYEMA
;
A
#
# COMPACT_ATOMS: atom_id res chain seq x y z
N MET A 1 7.81 -10.27 17.32
CA MET A 1 6.57 -9.71 17.90
C MET A 1 6.47 -10.22 19.33
N SER A 2 6.14 -9.38 20.31
CA SER A 2 6.02 -9.82 21.71
C SER A 2 4.77 -10.69 21.90
N ARG A 3 4.77 -11.70 22.79
CA ARG A 3 3.57 -12.51 23.10
C ARG A 3 2.33 -11.65 23.39
N TYR A 4 2.54 -10.52 24.05
CA TYR A 4 1.48 -9.55 24.33
C TYR A 4 0.88 -8.90 23.06
N GLU A 5 1.71 -8.50 22.09
CA GLU A 5 1.23 -7.93 20.83
C GLU A 5 0.43 -8.97 20.04
N THR A 6 0.90 -10.22 20.05
CA THR A 6 0.23 -11.33 19.38
C THR A 6 -1.15 -11.62 19.99
N ASP A 7 -1.26 -11.62 21.31
CA ASP A 7 -2.54 -11.84 22.01
C ASP A 7 -3.53 -10.69 21.78
N VAL A 8 -3.06 -9.43 21.79
CA VAL A 8 -3.89 -8.25 21.47
C VAL A 8 -4.36 -8.29 20.01
N LEU A 9 -3.49 -8.70 19.07
CA LEU A 9 -3.85 -8.86 17.67
C LEU A 9 -4.87 -9.99 17.47
N LYS A 10 -4.73 -11.12 18.16
CA LYS A 10 -5.72 -12.21 18.12
C LYS A 10 -7.10 -11.74 18.57
N GLU A 11 -7.17 -11.06 19.70
CA GLU A 11 -8.41 -10.54 20.27
C GLU A 11 -9.07 -9.52 19.35
N PHE A 12 -8.30 -8.58 18.81
CA PHE A 12 -8.81 -7.56 17.89
C PHE A 12 -9.31 -8.14 16.56
N LEU A 13 -8.64 -9.19 16.06
CA LEU A 13 -8.93 -9.76 14.74
C LEU A 13 -9.92 -10.93 14.77
N GLY A 14 -10.40 -11.34 15.96
CA GLY A 14 -11.31 -12.48 16.14
C GLY A 14 -10.72 -13.81 15.64
N SER A 15 -9.38 -13.92 15.64
CA SER A 15 -8.68 -15.07 15.09
C SER A 15 -8.60 -16.20 16.11
N THR A 16 -8.89 -17.44 15.69
CA THR A 16 -8.71 -18.64 16.51
C THR A 16 -7.24 -19.09 16.60
N GLY A 17 -6.37 -18.59 15.72
CA GLY A 17 -4.92 -18.88 15.68
C GLY A 17 -4.06 -17.61 15.67
N ASP A 18 -2.73 -17.76 15.80
CA ASP A 18 -1.76 -16.67 15.65
C ASP A 18 -1.86 -16.07 14.24
N PRO A 19 -2.23 -14.79 14.06
CA PRO A 19 -2.21 -14.17 12.74
C PRO A 19 -0.76 -13.98 12.30
N LEU A 20 -0.37 -14.62 11.20
CA LEU A 20 0.89 -14.31 10.55
C LEU A 20 0.72 -13.07 9.67
N LEU A 21 1.58 -12.08 9.93
CA LEU A 21 1.56 -10.78 9.28
C LEU A 21 2.90 -10.55 8.61
N THR A 22 2.88 -10.40 7.29
CA THR A 22 4.03 -9.92 6.52
C THR A 22 3.75 -8.51 6.07
N THR A 23 4.68 -7.61 6.36
CA THR A 23 4.61 -6.21 5.96
C THR A 23 5.60 -5.95 4.84
N VAL A 24 5.11 -5.33 3.77
CA VAL A 24 5.94 -4.81 2.68
C VAL A 24 5.89 -3.30 2.72
N LEU A 25 7.03 -2.67 3.00
CA LEU A 25 7.19 -1.22 2.99
C LEU A 25 7.82 -0.78 1.67
N LEU A 26 7.19 0.19 1.01
CA LEU A 26 7.67 0.79 -0.22
C LEU A 26 8.08 2.24 0.02
N ARG A 27 9.23 2.62 -0.54
CA ARG A 27 9.70 4.02 -0.58
C ARG A 27 10.19 4.36 -1.97
N ALA A 28 10.29 5.65 -2.25
CA ALA A 28 10.84 6.10 -3.52
C ALA A 28 12.36 5.99 -3.48
N ARG A 29 12.97 5.37 -4.49
CA ARG A 29 14.43 5.20 -4.59
C ARG A 29 15.20 6.52 -4.66
N ASP A 30 14.55 7.55 -5.20
CA ASP A 30 15.12 8.89 -5.30
C ASP A 30 14.91 9.73 -4.02
N GLY A 31 14.36 9.13 -2.95
CA GLY A 31 14.04 9.81 -1.70
C GLY A 31 12.89 10.81 -1.81
N GLY A 32 12.18 10.85 -2.93
CA GLY A 32 11.03 11.73 -3.17
C GLY A 32 9.71 11.16 -2.66
N SER A 33 8.62 11.83 -3.03
CA SER A 33 7.26 11.42 -2.65
C SER A 33 6.81 10.13 -3.36
N MET A 34 6.20 9.20 -2.64
CA MET A 34 5.48 8.06 -3.20
C MET A 34 4.14 8.44 -3.84
N HIS A 35 3.67 9.68 -3.64
CA HIS A 35 2.38 10.15 -4.17
C HIS A 35 2.39 10.40 -5.69
N ARG A 36 3.57 10.39 -6.33
CA ARG A 36 3.72 10.56 -7.79
C ARG A 36 3.08 9.39 -8.54
N LEU A 37 2.41 9.68 -9.65
CA LEU A 37 1.58 8.70 -10.35
C LEU A 37 2.35 7.46 -10.81
N ARG A 38 3.57 7.63 -11.32
CA ARG A 38 4.43 6.49 -11.71
C ARG A 38 4.81 5.59 -10.53
N TRP A 39 5.04 6.16 -9.35
CA TRP A 39 5.38 5.42 -8.13
C TRP A 39 4.15 4.69 -7.57
N LEU A 40 2.99 5.34 -7.57
CA LEU A 40 1.72 4.71 -7.22
C LEU A 40 1.42 3.52 -8.16
N ASN A 41 1.58 3.71 -9.47
CA ASN A 41 1.37 2.64 -10.44
C ASN A 41 2.35 1.47 -10.24
N ALA A 42 3.62 1.76 -9.97
CA ALA A 42 4.61 0.73 -9.63
C ALA A 42 4.24 -0.03 -8.37
N SER A 43 3.69 0.66 -7.36
CA SER A 43 3.23 0.08 -6.10
C SER A 43 2.03 -0.85 -6.32
N VAL A 44 1.05 -0.42 -7.13
CA VAL A 44 -0.12 -1.25 -7.50
C VAL A 44 0.30 -2.49 -8.26
N ASN A 45 1.22 -2.36 -9.23
CA ASN A 45 1.72 -3.51 -9.99
C ASN A 45 2.43 -4.53 -9.10
N LEU A 46 3.25 -4.05 -8.14
CA LEU A 46 3.90 -4.92 -7.17
C LEU A 46 2.90 -5.58 -6.23
N HIS A 47 1.92 -4.81 -5.72
CA HIS A 47 0.84 -5.37 -4.90
C HIS A 47 0.12 -6.51 -5.63
N SER A 48 -0.30 -6.28 -6.88
CA SER A 48 -0.95 -7.30 -7.71
C SER A 48 -0.07 -8.52 -7.89
N LEU A 49 1.22 -8.34 -8.20
CA LEU A 49 2.18 -9.45 -8.33
C LEU A 49 2.26 -10.31 -7.07
N LEU A 50 2.37 -9.68 -5.90
CA LEU A 50 2.46 -10.38 -4.61
C LEU A 50 1.14 -11.04 -4.20
N HIS A 51 0.02 -10.56 -4.71
CA HIS A 51 -1.33 -11.01 -4.36
C HIS A 51 -1.89 -12.12 -5.25
N LEU A 52 -1.21 -12.53 -6.33
CA LEU A 52 -1.77 -13.46 -7.33
C LEU A 52 -2.15 -14.84 -6.75
N ASN A 53 -3.42 -14.99 -6.37
CA ASN A 53 -4.29 -16.16 -6.57
C ASN A 53 -5.79 -15.87 -6.36
N ILE A 54 -6.20 -14.72 -5.81
CA ILE A 54 -7.63 -14.35 -5.69
C ILE A 54 -7.74 -12.83 -5.79
N SER A 55 -8.21 -12.32 -6.92
CA SER A 55 -8.75 -10.96 -7.00
C SER A 55 -10.16 -11.08 -7.56
N ALA A 56 -11.17 -10.80 -6.74
CA ALA A 56 -12.51 -10.56 -7.26
C ALA A 56 -12.42 -9.28 -8.10
N ASP A 57 -12.79 -9.37 -9.37
CA ASP A 57 -12.89 -8.19 -10.24
C ASP A 57 -13.99 -7.30 -9.64
N LEU A 58 -13.61 -6.13 -9.15
CA LEU A 58 -14.60 -5.12 -8.75
C LEU A 58 -15.13 -4.51 -10.04
N ASP A 59 -16.13 -5.18 -10.63
CA ASP A 59 -16.82 -4.75 -11.83
C ASP A 59 -17.20 -3.26 -11.72
N GLY A 60 -16.53 -2.42 -12.52
CA GLY A 60 -16.84 -0.99 -12.64
C GLY A 60 -15.78 0.00 -12.11
N GLU A 61 -14.49 -0.37 -12.00
CA GLU A 61 -13.45 0.52 -11.48
C GLU A 61 -13.35 1.90 -12.17
N GLU A 62 -13.86 2.92 -11.48
CA GLU A 62 -13.50 4.33 -11.67
C GLU A 62 -12.10 4.60 -11.08
N SER A 63 -11.06 3.95 -11.63
CA SER A 63 -9.67 4.08 -11.17
C SER A 63 -9.13 5.51 -11.31
N LEU A 64 -8.12 5.87 -10.51
CA LEU A 64 -7.50 7.20 -10.54
C LEU A 64 -7.02 7.59 -11.96
N ASN A 65 -6.43 6.64 -12.68
CA ASN A 65 -6.00 6.84 -14.07
C ASN A 65 -7.19 7.14 -14.99
N SER A 66 -8.30 6.42 -14.85
CA SER A 66 -9.51 6.65 -15.66
C SER A 66 -10.08 8.06 -15.44
N GLN A 67 -10.09 8.55 -14.19
CA GLN A 67 -10.55 9.90 -13.85
C GLN A 67 -9.60 10.98 -14.36
N LEU A 68 -8.29 10.74 -14.31
CA LEU A 68 -7.29 11.65 -14.87
C LEU A 68 -7.42 11.76 -16.39
N THR A 69 -7.62 10.63 -17.10
CA THR A 69 -7.88 10.62 -18.54
C THR A 69 -9.16 11.39 -18.90
N ARG A 70 -10.23 11.23 -18.12
CA ARG A 70 -11.47 11.99 -18.29
C ARG A 70 -11.24 13.48 -18.13
N LEU A 71 -10.50 13.88 -17.10
CA LEU A 71 -10.17 15.28 -16.84
C LEU A 71 -9.35 15.88 -17.99
N HIS A 72 -8.34 15.16 -18.50
CA HIS A 72 -7.54 15.58 -19.66
C HIS A 72 -8.37 15.68 -20.95
N ALA A 73 -9.41 14.85 -21.10
CA ALA A 73 -10.39 14.95 -22.18
C ALA A 73 -11.41 16.09 -21.99
N GLY A 74 -11.25 16.96 -20.99
CA GLY A 74 -12.16 18.06 -20.68
C GLY A 74 -13.50 17.61 -20.07
N LYS A 75 -13.65 16.33 -19.72
CA LYS A 75 -14.84 15.80 -19.07
C LYS A 75 -14.78 16.05 -17.57
N ARG A 76 -15.95 16.19 -16.94
CA ARG A 76 -16.03 16.27 -15.47
C ARG A 76 -15.65 14.92 -14.87
N PRO A 77 -14.76 14.87 -13.87
CA PRO A 77 -14.52 13.67 -13.11
C PRO A 77 -15.77 13.24 -12.35
N SER A 78 -15.87 11.96 -12.03
CA SER A 78 -16.91 11.46 -11.13
C SER A 78 -16.64 11.93 -9.71
N ASN A 79 -17.72 12.11 -8.93
CA ASN A 79 -17.62 12.39 -7.49
C ASN A 79 -17.37 11.10 -6.66
N SER A 80 -17.26 9.95 -7.31
CA SER A 80 -17.07 8.64 -6.67
C SER A 80 -15.66 8.42 -6.11
N LEU A 81 -14.67 9.18 -6.58
CA LEU A 81 -13.26 9.04 -6.21
C LEU A 81 -12.75 10.35 -5.61
N ASN A 82 -12.70 10.39 -4.27
CA ASN A 82 -12.10 11.48 -3.51
C ASN A 82 -11.17 10.92 -2.43
N LEU A 83 -9.87 10.93 -2.70
CA LEU A 83 -8.79 10.43 -1.84
C LEU A 83 -8.41 11.47 -0.78
N THR A 84 -9.35 11.82 0.08
CA THR A 84 -9.08 12.70 1.22
C THR A 84 -8.45 11.90 2.37
N TYR A 85 -7.28 12.33 2.85
CA TYR A 85 -6.64 11.76 4.03
C TYR A 85 -7.24 12.34 5.32
N PRO A 86 -7.41 11.57 6.41
CA PRO A 86 -6.99 10.17 6.58
C PRO A 86 -7.97 9.15 5.99
N ILE A 87 -9.27 9.42 6.08
CA ILE A 87 -10.32 8.50 5.61
C ILE A 87 -10.93 9.05 4.31
N SER A 88 -10.86 8.24 3.26
CA SER A 88 -11.35 8.55 1.92
C SER A 88 -12.64 7.81 1.65
N ARG A 89 -13.54 8.36 0.83
CA ARG A 89 -14.74 7.65 0.36
C ARG A 89 -14.59 7.29 -1.12
N VAL A 90 -14.62 5.99 -1.42
CA VAL A 90 -14.53 5.46 -2.78
C VAL A 90 -15.70 4.51 -3.03
N ASN A 91 -16.51 4.77 -4.05
CA ASN A 91 -17.67 3.93 -4.40
C ASN A 91 -18.63 3.63 -3.23
N GLY A 92 -18.77 4.58 -2.29
CA GLY A 92 -19.63 4.43 -1.11
C GLY A 92 -18.99 3.71 0.08
N PHE A 93 -17.73 3.25 -0.04
CA PHE A 93 -16.96 2.65 1.04
C PHE A 93 -15.99 3.64 1.65
N ASP A 94 -15.82 3.56 2.98
CA ASP A 94 -14.83 4.34 3.71
C ASP A 94 -13.50 3.57 3.76
N LEU A 95 -12.48 4.16 3.16
CA LEU A 95 -11.13 3.63 3.04
C LEU A 95 -10.20 4.42 3.97
N HIS A 96 -9.65 3.74 4.97
CA HIS A 96 -8.69 4.32 5.91
C HIS A 96 -7.29 4.38 5.30
N LEU A 97 -6.95 5.50 4.66
CA LEU A 97 -5.63 5.69 4.03
C LEU A 97 -4.52 5.75 5.07
N GLU A 98 -4.82 6.15 6.31
CA GLU A 98 -3.86 6.22 7.41
C GLU A 98 -3.27 4.85 7.80
N ARG A 99 -3.88 3.75 7.35
CA ARG A 99 -3.37 2.39 7.58
C ARG A 99 -2.29 1.99 6.58
N ASN A 100 -2.20 2.67 5.45
CA ASN A 100 -1.29 2.32 4.35
C ASN A 100 -0.30 3.43 4.02
N PHE A 101 -0.61 4.70 4.30
CA PHE A 101 0.26 5.83 3.95
C PHE A 101 0.95 6.42 5.18
N TYR A 102 2.28 6.52 5.11
CA TYR A 102 3.13 6.99 6.20
C TYR A 102 3.92 8.24 5.79
N GLY A 103 4.23 9.10 6.77
CA GLY A 103 4.89 10.38 6.55
C GLY A 103 4.08 11.34 5.67
N VAL A 104 2.74 11.27 5.78
CA VAL A 104 1.84 12.05 4.92
C VAL A 104 1.93 13.54 5.23
N ARG A 105 2.13 14.36 4.20
CA ARG A 105 1.95 15.82 4.28
C ARG A 105 0.76 16.24 3.42
N LEU A 106 -0.07 17.10 3.99
CA LEU A 106 -1.26 17.61 3.34
C LEU A 106 -0.98 18.97 2.71
N ARG A 107 -1.61 19.24 1.57
CA ARG A 107 -1.42 20.51 0.88
C ARG A 107 -1.93 21.66 1.73
N ASN A 108 -1.04 22.62 2.00
CA ASN A 108 -1.39 23.85 2.70
C ASN A 108 -1.83 24.92 1.69
N ASN A 109 -3.00 25.52 1.89
CA ASN A 109 -3.54 26.52 0.95
C ASN A 109 -2.74 27.84 0.93
N ASN A 110 -1.87 28.06 1.93
CA ASN A 110 -1.22 29.34 2.17
C ASN A 110 0.25 29.39 1.72
N GLU A 111 0.82 28.28 1.24
CA GLU A 111 2.23 28.24 0.82
C GLU A 111 2.38 28.50 -0.68
N THR A 112 3.31 29.39 -1.03
CA THR A 112 3.72 29.65 -2.41
C THR A 112 4.19 28.34 -3.04
N ARG A 113 3.49 27.88 -4.08
CA ARG A 113 3.77 26.64 -4.82
C ARG A 113 5.19 26.63 -5.40
N ASN A 114 6.17 26.25 -4.59
CA ASN A 114 7.52 25.99 -5.06
C ASN A 114 7.52 24.66 -5.81
N LYS A 115 7.99 24.67 -7.07
CA LYS A 115 8.30 23.52 -7.94
C LYS A 115 7.68 22.19 -7.48
N GLU A 116 6.35 22.14 -7.41
CA GLU A 116 5.66 20.89 -7.12
C GLU A 116 5.91 19.94 -8.29
N ASP A 117 6.14 18.67 -7.99
CA ASP A 117 6.25 17.65 -9.03
C ASP A 117 4.98 17.72 -9.91
N PRO A 118 5.13 17.78 -11.25
CA PRO A 118 3.98 17.90 -12.15
C PRO A 118 3.00 16.75 -11.99
N GLU A 119 3.45 15.54 -11.65
CA GLU A 119 2.58 14.40 -11.38
C GLU A 119 1.74 14.64 -10.12
N VAL A 120 2.33 15.18 -9.05
CA VAL A 120 1.60 15.50 -7.79
C VAL A 120 0.60 16.64 -8.00
N SER A 121 0.98 17.65 -8.78
CA SER A 121 0.11 18.79 -9.11
C SER A 121 -1.16 18.35 -9.83
N GLN A 122 -1.07 17.34 -10.70
CA GLN A 122 -2.21 16.79 -11.44
C GLN A 122 -3.23 16.09 -10.53
N LEU A 123 -2.77 15.50 -9.43
CA LEU A 123 -3.63 14.81 -8.47
C LEU A 123 -4.41 15.75 -7.55
N SER A 124 -4.06 17.03 -7.53
CA SER A 124 -4.64 18.03 -6.61
C SER A 124 -6.17 18.15 -6.63
N LYS A 125 -6.82 17.73 -7.72
CA LYS A 125 -8.28 17.73 -7.84
C LYS A 125 -8.96 16.52 -7.18
N PHE A 126 -8.20 15.48 -6.88
CA PHE A 126 -8.69 14.20 -6.37
C PHE A 126 -8.26 13.93 -4.93
N THR A 127 -7.30 14.68 -4.40
CA THR A 127 -6.71 14.45 -3.08
C THR A 127 -6.17 15.73 -2.44
N ASN A 128 -6.25 15.78 -1.11
CA ASN A 128 -5.59 16.79 -0.27
C ASN A 128 -4.13 16.41 0.08
N ILE A 129 -3.66 15.23 -0.33
CA ILE A 129 -2.31 14.75 -0.08
C ILE A 129 -1.32 15.48 -1.00
N GLU A 130 -0.20 15.89 -0.42
CA GLU A 130 0.94 16.48 -1.15
C GLU A 130 2.11 15.50 -1.19
N HIS A 131 2.40 14.86 -0.05
CA HIS A 131 3.54 13.96 0.11
C HIS A 131 3.12 12.68 0.80
N ILE A 132 3.70 11.57 0.35
CA ILE A 132 3.68 10.29 1.04
C ILE A 132 5.13 9.84 1.12
N GLU A 133 5.65 9.60 2.31
CA GLU A 133 7.02 9.15 2.51
C GLU A 133 7.16 7.66 2.20
N ALA A 134 6.20 6.86 2.66
CA ALA A 134 6.20 5.42 2.46
C ALA A 134 4.78 4.87 2.32
N ILE A 135 4.66 3.78 1.55
CA ILE A 135 3.43 3.00 1.44
C ILE A 135 3.66 1.65 2.10
N MET A 136 2.80 1.30 3.05
CA MET A 136 2.80 0.03 3.74
C MET A 136 1.70 -0.87 3.18
N MET A 137 2.07 -2.08 2.81
CA MET A 137 1.16 -3.16 2.42
C MET A 137 1.27 -4.27 3.46
N THR A 138 0.14 -4.68 4.02
CA THR A 138 0.10 -5.74 5.02
C THR A 138 -0.63 -6.95 4.44
N PHE A 139 0.06 -8.08 4.40
CA PHE A 139 -0.48 -9.37 4.01
C PHE A 139 -0.74 -10.18 5.27
N ARG A 140 -1.99 -10.60 5.45
CA ARG A 140 -2.44 -11.41 6.58
C ARG A 140 -2.85 -12.79 6.08
N ALA A 141 -2.42 -13.82 6.77
CA ALA A 141 -2.97 -15.16 6.64
C ALA A 141 -3.75 -15.55 7.90
N ASP A 142 -4.94 -16.11 7.70
CA ASP A 142 -5.74 -16.70 8.77
C ASP A 142 -5.35 -18.18 8.93
N ILE A 143 -4.72 -18.49 10.06
CA ILE A 143 -4.23 -19.84 10.35
C ILE A 143 -5.36 -20.63 10.98
N SER A 144 -5.90 -21.56 10.20
CA SER A 144 -6.88 -22.53 10.70
C SER A 144 -6.22 -23.85 11.09
N HIS A 145 -5.13 -24.25 10.42
CA HIS A 145 -4.35 -25.46 10.69
C HIS A 145 -2.83 -25.18 10.67
N PRO A 146 -2.00 -25.99 11.37
CA PRO A 146 -0.53 -25.82 11.36
C PRO A 146 0.11 -25.86 9.97
N LYS A 147 -0.52 -26.55 9.01
CA LYS A 147 -0.06 -26.55 7.61
C LYS A 147 -0.23 -25.20 6.92
N ASP A 148 -1.11 -24.33 7.40
CA ASP A 148 -1.31 -23.00 6.83
C ASP A 148 -0.24 -22.02 7.33
N GLU A 149 0.26 -22.23 8.54
CA GLU A 149 1.44 -21.56 9.09
C GLU A 149 2.68 -21.83 8.22
N GLU A 150 2.97 -23.09 7.93
CA GLU A 150 4.11 -23.48 7.06
C GLU A 150 3.98 -22.90 5.64
N LYS A 151 2.77 -22.84 5.07
CA LYS A 151 2.55 -22.22 3.76
C LYS A 151 2.82 -20.72 3.79
N MET A 152 2.36 -20.04 4.84
CA MET A 152 2.55 -18.60 5.00
C MET A 152 4.03 -18.27 5.25
N ALA A 153 4.72 -19.02 6.09
CA ALA A 153 6.16 -18.90 6.31
C ALA A 153 6.94 -19.07 5.00
N ASN A 154 6.62 -20.11 4.22
CA ASN A 154 7.21 -20.32 2.90
C ASN A 154 6.91 -19.19 1.92
N TRP A 155 5.69 -18.63 1.94
CA TRP A 155 5.34 -17.49 1.12
C TRP A 155 6.13 -16.24 1.53
N GLU A 156 6.21 -15.94 2.83
CA GLU A 156 6.97 -14.81 3.38
C GLU A 156 8.44 -14.88 2.97
N MET A 157 9.08 -16.03 3.17
CA MET A 157 10.49 -16.22 2.78
C MET A 157 10.69 -16.06 1.27
N ARG A 158 9.76 -16.53 0.44
CA ARG A 158 9.83 -16.30 -1.02
C ARG A 158 9.71 -14.82 -1.38
N VAL A 159 8.83 -14.08 -0.72
CA VAL A 159 8.69 -12.63 -0.94
C VAL A 159 9.97 -11.91 -0.51
N TYR A 160 10.57 -12.30 0.61
CA TYR A 160 11.86 -11.78 1.05
C TYR A 160 12.98 -12.09 0.04
N GLU A 161 13.13 -13.34 -0.40
CA GLU A 161 14.14 -13.70 -1.40
C GLU A 161 13.93 -12.98 -2.73
N PHE A 162 12.68 -12.83 -3.17
CA PHE A 162 12.32 -12.04 -4.33
C PHE A 162 12.80 -10.59 -4.16
N SER A 163 12.52 -9.96 -3.01
CA SER A 163 12.92 -8.58 -2.72
C SER A 163 14.43 -8.36 -2.79
N GLN A 164 15.21 -9.35 -2.35
CA GLN A 164 16.68 -9.26 -2.31
C GLN A 164 17.34 -9.58 -3.65
N LYS A 165 16.84 -10.59 -4.38
CA LYS A 165 17.56 -11.19 -5.52
C LYS A 165 16.97 -10.82 -6.88
N GLN A 166 15.66 -10.59 -6.96
CA GLN A 166 14.93 -10.51 -8.23
C GLN A 166 14.23 -9.16 -8.42
N PHE A 167 13.86 -8.50 -7.33
CA PHE A 167 13.16 -7.23 -7.38
C PHE A 167 14.09 -6.13 -7.87
N ASN A 168 13.89 -5.72 -9.13
CA ASN A 168 14.61 -4.64 -9.75
C ASN A 168 13.62 -3.64 -10.35
N ASN A 169 13.41 -2.53 -9.64
CA ASN A 169 12.55 -1.44 -10.06
C ASN A 169 13.31 -0.13 -9.89
N SER A 170 13.32 0.74 -10.91
CA SER A 170 14.06 2.01 -10.87
C SER A 170 13.38 3.11 -10.05
N LEU A 171 12.09 2.97 -9.74
CA LEU A 171 11.28 3.97 -9.06
C LEU A 171 11.17 3.69 -7.56
N ILE A 172 10.89 2.44 -7.19
CA ILE A 172 10.56 2.05 -5.82
C ILE A 172 11.58 1.07 -5.24
N GLU A 173 11.87 1.24 -3.95
CA GLU A 173 12.55 0.27 -3.12
C GLU A 173 11.53 -0.49 -2.27
N MET A 174 11.83 -1.74 -1.98
CA MET A 174 10.96 -2.67 -1.27
C MET A 174 11.72 -3.20 -0.06
N LEU A 175 11.11 -3.09 1.11
CA LEU A 175 11.55 -3.71 2.35
C LEU A 175 10.46 -4.68 2.82
N VAL A 176 10.85 -5.91 3.13
CA VAL A 176 9.94 -6.95 3.63
C VAL A 176 10.27 -7.22 5.09
N LEU A 177 9.25 -7.20 5.93
CA LEU A 177 9.34 -7.43 7.37
C LEU A 177 8.34 -8.52 7.74
N GLY A 178 8.78 -9.49 8.52
CA GLY A 178 7.99 -10.63 8.94
C GLY A 178 8.72 -11.42 10.02
N SER A 179 8.00 -12.25 10.77
CA SER A 179 8.60 -13.00 11.88
C SER A 179 9.64 -14.01 11.42
N GLU A 180 9.37 -14.73 10.33
CA GLU A 180 10.28 -15.76 9.81
C GLU A 180 11.56 -15.14 9.25
N ILE A 181 11.44 -13.95 8.66
CA ILE A 181 12.58 -13.19 8.16
C ILE A 181 13.49 -12.77 9.31
N VAL A 182 12.90 -12.28 10.41
CA VAL A 182 13.67 -11.89 11.60
C VAL A 182 14.41 -13.09 12.18
N ASP A 183 13.72 -14.22 12.33
CA ASP A 183 14.33 -15.44 12.86
C ASP A 183 15.46 -15.95 11.94
N TYR A 184 15.27 -15.85 10.61
CA TYR A 184 16.31 -16.18 9.63
C TYR A 184 17.54 -15.24 9.71
N GLU A 185 17.34 -13.94 9.88
CA GLU A 185 18.45 -12.96 9.99
C GLU A 185 19.20 -13.02 11.33
N MET A 186 18.58 -13.58 12.38
CA MET A 186 19.17 -13.72 13.72
C MET A 186 19.83 -15.09 13.98
N ALA A 187 19.72 -16.04 13.06
CA ALA A 187 20.31 -17.38 13.14
C ALA A 187 21.80 -17.39 12.73
#